data_AF-C6LIQ1-F1
#
_entry.id   AF-C6LIQ1-F1
#
_cell.length_a   1.000
_cell.length_b   1.000
_cell.length_c   1.000
_cell.angle_alpha   90.00
_cell.angle_beta   90.00
_cell.angle_gamma   90.00
#
_symmetry.space_group_name_H-M   'P 1'
#
loop_
_entity.id
_entity.type
_entity.pdbx_description
1 polymer ?
#
loop_
_entity_poly.entity_id
_entity_poly.type
_entity_poly.pdbx_seq_one_letter_code
_entity_poly.pdbx_strand_id
1 'polypeptide(L)'
;MARAKKTEEVRKTRPPLTPEARESQLISFALDEVEKRIRDGTASSQVLTHFLKLASRNEQLKNERLEEENKMLRAKTKALEASVDSGERYEAALRAFREYSGQAGQEYYEDDENLQ
;
A
#
# COMPACT_ATOMS: atom_id res chain seq x y z
N MET A 1 -53.25 10.20 24.42
CA MET A 1 -52.55 10.29 23.12
C MET A 1 -51.32 9.40 23.17
N ALA A 2 -51.29 8.33 22.39
CA ALA A 2 -50.22 7.33 22.43
C ALA A 2 -49.01 7.81 21.59
N ARG A 3 -47.82 7.84 22.20
CA ARG A 3 -46.58 8.25 21.56
C ARG A 3 -46.13 7.14 20.60
N ALA A 4 -46.07 7.43 19.30
CA ALA A 4 -45.58 6.48 18.30
C ALA A 4 -44.08 6.21 18.53
N LYS A 5 -43.72 4.95 18.78
CA LYS A 5 -42.32 4.50 18.79
C LYS A 5 -41.81 4.50 17.35
N LYS A 6 -40.80 5.32 17.06
CA LYS A 6 -40.08 5.31 15.79
C LYS A 6 -39.29 3.99 15.71
N THR A 7 -39.73 3.05 14.89
CA THR A 7 -38.97 1.85 14.54
C THR A 7 -37.85 2.27 13.62
N GLU A 8 -36.60 2.26 14.11
CA GLU A 8 -35.45 2.39 13.22
C GLU A 8 -35.32 1.11 12.40
N GLU A 9 -35.49 1.22 11.08
CA GLU A 9 -35.22 0.14 10.16
C GLU A 9 -33.72 -0.16 10.20
N VAL A 10 -33.36 -1.32 10.79
CA VAL A 10 -32.00 -1.84 10.73
C VAL A 10 -31.69 -2.14 9.27
N ARG A 11 -30.90 -1.25 8.63
CA ARG A 11 -30.43 -1.45 7.26
C ARG A 11 -29.71 -2.79 7.19
N LYS A 12 -30.31 -3.78 6.53
CA LYS A 12 -29.69 -5.08 6.25
C LYS A 12 -28.56 -4.88 5.24
N THR A 13 -27.36 -4.59 5.74
CA THR A 13 -26.15 -4.56 4.95
C THR A 13 -25.68 -5.99 4.70
N ARG A 14 -25.17 -6.26 3.49
CA ARG A 14 -24.60 -7.57 3.15
C ARG A 14 -23.33 -7.74 4.00
N PRO A 15 -23.09 -8.94 4.57
CA PRO A 15 -21.89 -9.17 5.36
C PRO A 15 -20.63 -9.07 4.49
N PRO A 16 -19.50 -8.62 5.06
CA PRO A 16 -18.23 -8.52 4.35
C PRO A 16 -17.70 -9.92 4.01
N LEU A 17 -17.23 -10.08 2.77
CA LEU A 17 -16.73 -11.36 2.24
C LEU A 17 -15.25 -11.61 2.56
N THR A 18 -14.48 -10.57 2.89
CA THR A 18 -13.06 -10.67 3.24
C THR A 18 -12.82 -10.22 4.69
N PRO A 19 -11.74 -10.71 5.34
CA PRO A 19 -11.35 -10.25 6.68
C PRO A 19 -11.11 -8.74 6.75
N GLU A 20 -10.39 -8.18 5.77
CA GLU A 20 -10.09 -6.73 5.70
C GLU A 20 -11.36 -5.87 5.57
N ALA A 21 -12.35 -6.33 4.78
CA ALA A 21 -13.62 -5.64 4.66
C ALA A 21 -14.41 -5.70 5.98
N ARG A 22 -14.25 -6.78 6.76
CA ARG A 22 -14.86 -6.89 8.08
C ARG A 22 -14.24 -5.92 9.08
N GLU A 23 -12.92 -5.79 9.07
CA GLU A 23 -12.21 -4.82 9.91
C GLU A 23 -12.65 -3.39 9.58
N SER A 24 -12.70 -3.04 8.29
CA SER A 24 -13.16 -1.73 7.82
C SER A 24 -14.60 -1.43 8.26
N GLN A 25 -15.47 -2.45 8.20
CA GLN A 25 -16.84 -2.32 8.70
C GLN A 25 -16.88 -2.06 10.21
N LEU A 26 -16.13 -2.83 11.01
CA LEU A 26 -16.05 -2.62 12.46
C LEU A 26 -15.52 -1.23 12.82
N ILE A 27 -14.53 -0.74 12.07
CA ILE A 27 -13.98 0.62 12.24
C ILE A 27 -15.07 1.66 11.97
N SER A 28 -15.85 1.51 10.89
CA SER A 28 -16.95 2.43 10.58
C SER A 28 -17.99 2.51 11.70
N PHE A 29 -18.40 1.36 12.25
CA PHE A 29 -19.34 1.32 13.37
C PHE A 29 -18.77 1.97 14.63
N ALA A 30 -17.48 1.77 14.91
CA ALA A 30 -16.82 2.43 16.03
C ALA A 30 -16.77 3.96 15.83
N LEU A 31 -16.50 4.42 14.61
CA LEU A 31 -16.47 5.86 14.28
C LEU A 31 -17.85 6.51 14.48
N ASP A 32 -18.92 5.90 13.97
CA ASP A 32 -20.29 6.42 14.12
C ASP A 32 -20.67 6.54 15.60
N GLU A 33 -20.33 5.55 16.42
CA GLU A 33 -20.60 5.57 17.86
C GLU A 33 -19.78 6.63 18.60
N VAL A 34 -18.53 6.83 18.21
CA VAL A 34 -17.69 7.89 18.77
C VAL A 34 -18.24 9.27 18.39
N GLU A 35 -18.63 9.47 17.14
CA GLU A 35 -19.22 10.72 16.65
C GLU A 35 -20.46 11.10 17.45
N LYS A 36 -21.38 10.15 17.67
CA LYS A 36 -22.56 10.33 18.53
C LYS A 36 -22.15 10.75 19.93
N ARG A 37 -21.23 10.02 20.58
CA ARG A 37 -20.78 10.32 21.95
C ARG A 37 -20.07 11.66 22.09
N ILE A 38 -19.33 12.10 21.07
CA ILE A 38 -18.68 13.41 21.06
C ILE A 38 -19.73 14.51 20.96
N ARG A 39 -20.74 14.37 20.09
CA ARG A 39 -21.86 15.32 19.99
C ARG A 39 -22.66 15.43 21.27
N ASP A 40 -22.94 14.28 21.90
CA ASP A 40 -23.68 14.22 23.15
C ASP A 40 -22.84 14.66 24.37
N GLY A 41 -21.53 14.86 24.19
CA GLY A 41 -20.59 15.26 25.25
C GLY A 41 -20.28 14.15 26.26
N THR A 42 -20.68 12.91 26.00
CA THR A 42 -20.49 11.74 26.88
C THR A 42 -19.28 10.89 26.49
N ALA A 43 -18.44 11.37 25.58
CA ALA A 43 -17.24 10.66 25.15
C ALA A 43 -16.23 10.53 26.31
N SER A 44 -15.61 9.35 26.43
CA SER A 44 -14.53 9.13 27.38
C SER A 44 -13.28 9.94 26.99
N SER A 45 -12.51 10.39 27.98
CA SER A 45 -11.26 11.12 27.77
C SER A 45 -10.24 10.35 26.92
N GLN A 46 -10.20 9.02 27.04
CA GLN A 46 -9.32 8.17 26.23
C GLN A 46 -9.69 8.20 24.74
N VAL A 47 -10.99 8.19 24.44
CA VAL A 47 -11.50 8.28 23.07
C VAL A 47 -11.12 9.63 22.47
N LEU A 48 -11.41 10.72 23.19
CA LEU A 48 -11.07 12.08 22.75
C LEU A 48 -9.57 12.21 22.50
N THR A 49 -8.73 11.72 23.41
CA THR A 49 -7.27 11.79 23.26
C THR A 49 -6.78 11.02 22.04
N HIS A 50 -7.34 9.83 21.77
CA HIS A 50 -6.96 9.04 20.60
C HIS A 50 -7.27 9.80 19.30
N PHE A 51 -8.48 10.35 19.16
CA PHE A 51 -8.88 11.10 17.97
C PHE A 51 -8.14 12.44 17.83
N LEU A 52 -7.85 13.13 18.93
CA LEU A 52 -7.04 14.35 18.91
C LEU A 52 -5.60 14.06 18.47
N LYS A 53 -5.03 12.92 18.88
CA LYS A 53 -3.71 12.48 18.40
C LYS A 53 -3.74 12.18 16.90
N LEU A 54 -4.76 11.48 16.41
CA LEU A 54 -4.95 11.21 14.98
C LEU A 54 -5.12 12.49 14.16
N ALA A 55 -5.86 13.47 14.67
CA ALA A 55 -6.09 14.76 14.01
C ALA A 55 -4.89 15.72 14.13
N SER A 56 -3.88 15.40 14.93
CA SER A 56 -2.73 16.26 15.14
C SER A 56 -1.92 16.41 13.85
N ARG A 57 -1.44 17.62 13.59
CA ARG A 57 -0.54 17.93 12.47
C ARG A 57 0.70 17.02 12.42
N ASN A 58 1.17 16.58 13.58
CA ASN A 58 2.30 15.66 13.66
C ASN A 58 1.99 14.29 13.04
N GLU A 59 0.76 13.81 13.16
CA GLU A 59 0.35 12.53 12.58
C GLU A 59 0.15 12.66 11.07
N GLN A 60 -0.40 13.79 10.60
CA GLN A 60 -0.48 14.12 9.18
C GLN A 60 0.92 14.12 8.53
N LEU A 61 1.89 14.83 9.13
CA LEU A 61 3.27 14.87 8.64
C LEU A 61 3.95 13.50 8.65
N LYS A 62 3.64 12.63 9.62
CA LYS A 62 4.16 11.25 9.61
C LYS A 62 3.58 10.44 8.46
N ASN A 63 2.28 10.56 8.22
CA ASN A 63 1.62 9.87 7.12
C ASN A 63 2.18 10.34 5.76
N GLU A 64 2.36 11.65 5.57
CA GLU A 64 2.99 12.20 4.37
C GLU A 64 4.42 11.67 4.16
N ARG A 65 5.22 11.58 5.23
CA ARG A 65 6.56 10.98 5.15
C ARG A 65 6.51 9.51 4.75
N LEU A 66 5.60 8.73 5.34
CA LEU A 66 5.42 7.32 5.00
C LEU A 66 4.94 7.13 3.55
N GLU A 67 4.11 8.04 3.04
CA GLU A 67 3.66 8.02 1.64
C GLU A 67 4.82 8.32 0.68
N GLU A 68 5.63 9.34 0.96
CA GLU A 68 6.81 9.67 0.15
C GLU A 68 7.89 8.59 0.24
N GLU A 69 8.10 7.97 1.41
CA GLU A 69 8.96 6.80 1.56
C GLU A 69 8.46 5.62 0.72
N ASN A 70 7.16 5.31 0.76
CA ASN A 70 6.57 4.27 -0.09
C ASN A 70 6.73 4.57 -1.58
N LYS A 71 6.56 5.82 -1.98
CA LYS A 71 6.75 6.26 -3.37
C LYS A 71 8.19 6.10 -3.82
N MET A 72 9.14 6.49 -2.97
CA MET A 72 10.58 6.31 -3.20
C MET A 72 10.94 4.83 -3.30
N LEU A 73 10.42 3.98 -2.41
CA LEU A 73 10.61 2.53 -2.47
C LEU A 73 10.06 1.95 -3.76
N ARG A 74 8.83 2.31 -4.16
CA ARG A 74 8.23 1.87 -5.43
C ARG A 74 9.04 2.34 -6.64
N ALA A 75 9.56 3.55 -6.62
CA ALA A 75 10.42 4.07 -7.69
C ALA A 75 11.74 3.28 -7.78
N LYS A 76 12.34 2.94 -6.63
CA LYS A 76 13.53 2.08 -6.58
C LYS A 76 13.25 0.67 -7.11
N THR A 77 12.13 0.06 -6.71
CA THR A 77 11.73 -1.25 -7.24
C THR A 77 11.58 -1.21 -8.76
N LYS A 78 10.87 -0.21 -9.29
CA LYS A 78 10.73 -0.03 -10.75
C LYS A 78 12.05 0.24 -11.46
N ALA A 79 12.96 0.99 -10.85
CA ALA A 79 14.28 1.24 -11.41
C ALA A 79 15.10 -0.05 -11.47
N LEU A 80 15.03 -0.90 -10.45
CA LEU A 80 15.69 -2.21 -10.44
C LEU A 80 15.09 -3.14 -11.50
N GLU A 81 13.76 -3.22 -11.60
CA GLU A 81 13.07 -4.00 -12.64
C GLU A 81 13.46 -3.54 -14.05
N ALA A 82 13.49 -2.23 -14.29
CA ALA A 82 13.92 -1.66 -15.56
C ALA A 82 15.39 -1.95 -15.86
N SER A 83 16.25 -1.97 -14.83
CA SER A 83 17.66 -2.32 -14.97
C SER A 83 17.82 -3.79 -15.41
N VAL A 84 17.06 -4.71 -14.83
CA VAL A 84 17.05 -6.14 -15.22
C VAL A 84 16.54 -6.31 -16.66
N ASP A 85 15.38 -5.74 -16.99
CA ASP A 85 14.79 -5.79 -18.34
C ASP A 85 15.72 -5.17 -19.39
N SER A 86 16.41 -4.08 -19.05
CA SER A 86 17.42 -3.50 -19.94
C SER A 86 18.62 -4.42 -20.16
N GLY A 87 19.11 -5.10 -19.12
CA GLY A 87 20.17 -6.10 -19.22
C GLY A 87 19.79 -7.25 -20.15
N GLU A 88 18.61 -7.82 -19.97
CA GLU A 88 18.07 -8.89 -20.84
C GLU A 88 17.96 -8.43 -22.31
N ARG A 89 17.50 -7.20 -22.54
CA ARG A 89 17.43 -6.61 -23.89
C ARG A 89 18.81 -6.37 -24.50
N TYR A 90 19.79 -5.92 -23.71
CA TYR A 90 21.16 -5.74 -24.18
C TYR A 90 21.81 -7.08 -24.56
N GLU A 91 21.62 -8.12 -23.75
CA GLU A 91 22.09 -9.47 -24.09
C GLU A 91 21.44 -10.01 -25.36
N ALA A 92 20.12 -9.81 -25.51
CA ALA A 92 19.40 -10.21 -26.72
C ALA A 92 19.90 -9.46 -27.96
N ALA A 93 20.16 -8.15 -27.86
CA ALA A 93 20.70 -7.36 -28.96
C ALA A 93 22.13 -7.79 -29.33
N LEU A 94 23.00 -8.01 -28.33
CA LEU A 94 24.36 -8.51 -28.55
C LEU A 94 24.35 -9.89 -29.22
N ARG A 95 23.45 -10.78 -28.82
CA ARG A 95 23.26 -12.09 -29.45
C ARG A 95 22.86 -11.95 -30.92
N ALA A 96 21.87 -11.11 -31.22
CA ALA A 96 21.41 -10.86 -32.59
C ALA A 96 22.52 -10.27 -33.48
N PHE A 97 23.35 -9.36 -32.94
CA PHE A 97 24.50 -8.82 -33.67
C PHE A 97 25.58 -9.88 -33.94
N ARG A 98 25.87 -10.76 -32.97
CA ARG A 98 26.84 -11.88 -33.13
C ARG A 98 26.38 -12.91 -34.15
N GLU A 99 25.08 -13.20 -34.18
CA GLU A 99 24.48 -14.11 -35.14
C GLU A 99 24.52 -13.51 -36.56
N TYR A 100 24.21 -12.22 -36.68
CA TYR A 100 24.30 -11.50 -37.96
C TYR A 100 25.74 -11.33 -38.48
N SER A 101 26.74 -11.15 -37.60
CA SER A 101 28.15 -11.04 -38.01
C SER A 101 28.79 -12.39 -38.39
N GLY A 102 28.04 -13.50 -38.37
CA GLY A 102 28.54 -14.83 -38.73
C GLY A 102 29.46 -15.44 -37.68
N GLN A 103 29.43 -14.93 -36.44
CA GLN A 103 30.36 -15.25 -35.37
C GLN A 103 29.77 -16.21 -34.32
N ALA A 104 28.71 -16.94 -34.68
CA ALA A 104 27.91 -17.80 -33.80
C ALA A 104 28.65 -19.00 -33.19
N GLY A 105 29.95 -19.18 -33.46
CA GLY A 105 30.74 -20.34 -33.00
C GLY A 105 31.96 -20.00 -32.12
N GLN A 106 32.17 -18.73 -31.75
CA GLN A 106 33.22 -18.40 -30.77
C GLN A 106 32.58 -18.26 -29.38
N GLU A 107 32.43 -19.40 -28.69
CA GLU A 107 32.35 -19.40 -27.23
C GLU A 107 33.64 -18.77 -26.71
N TYR A 108 33.55 -17.53 -26.23
CA TYR A 108 34.58 -16.99 -25.38
C TYR A 108 34.48 -17.75 -24.07
N TYR A 109 35.39 -18.69 -23.85
CA TYR A 109 35.74 -19.12 -22.51
C TYR A 109 36.16 -17.84 -21.78
N GLU A 110 35.43 -17.46 -20.74
CA GLU A 110 35.94 -16.51 -19.76
C GLU A 110 37.20 -17.17 -19.18
N ASP A 111 38.36 -16.78 -19.71
CA ASP A 111 39.65 -17.06 -19.08
C ASP A 111 39.61 -16.29 -17.76
N ASP A 112 39.28 -17.00 -16.69
CA ASP A 112 39.46 -16.59 -15.30
C ASP A 112 40.97 -16.53 -15.00
N GLU A 113 41.72 -15.79 -15.80
CA GLU A 113 43.14 -15.49 -15.60
C GLU A 113 43.25 -14.14 -14.87
N ASN A 114 43.08 -14.20 -13.54
CA ASN A 114 43.98 -13.64 -12.52
C ASN A 114 43.21 -13.05 -11.33
N LEU A 115 43.26 -13.77 -10.20
CA LEU A 115 43.78 -13.14 -8.98
C LEU A 115 44.42 -14.20 -8.06
N GLN A 116 45.72 -14.41 -8.23
CA GLN A 116 46.61 -14.80 -7.14
C GLN A 116 46.78 -13.63 -6.17
#